data_AF-A0AAN7MB02-F1
#
_entry.id   AF-A0AAN7MB02-F1
#
_cell.length_a   1.000
_cell.length_b   1.000
_cell.length_c   1.000
_cell.angle_alpha   90.00
_cell.angle_beta   90.00
_cell.angle_gamma   90.00
#
_symmetry.space_group_name_H-M   'P 1'
#
loop_
_entity.id
_entity.type
_entity.pdbx_description
1 polymer ?
#
loop_
_entity_poly.entity_id
_entity_poly.type
_entity_poly.pdbx_seq_one_letter_code
_entity_poly.pdbx_strand_id
1 'polypeptide(L)'
;MAALYFIHHHTILLKPSLATPKSKLKPICTSPIRSSLTTPQFGFSDPLVLQLAETLEDSLPSLSSSSSSQFSPLQKIRDASSETLLSTPWPSLKDEPFRFTDTSFIKNCDIYPTSKPLQSVETLQAVPLDVALPSLTIVDGHIVDSLSNLQSFPDRVYVGSLFNVMNSGNDGDSISKKVSEFFGEFDWGDLFWSINGLGNPDLAVIYVPAGCRVEEPIHLKYYSAEGSDEQSGKLPLSNPRVFVLVEKGGEVGVVEEFCGDGSKCYWTNPVLEVVIGEGARFRHSYVQNQSSLAAHTKWTSVRQESANTYHLVEISTGGRLSRHNLHIQQLGPDTETELSSLHLSLGKQNRDLHSRLVLDHPRGYSRQLHKCIVAHSEGQAVFDGNVQVNRQAASIL
;
A
#
# COMPACT_ATOMS: atom_id res chain seq x y z
N MET A 1 -14.90 39.99 -12.04
CA MET A 1 -13.75 40.82 -12.42
C MET A 1 -12.86 40.99 -11.20
N ALA A 2 -11.68 40.36 -11.20
CA ALA A 2 -10.57 40.71 -10.34
C ALA A 2 -9.29 40.27 -11.06
N ALA A 3 -8.30 41.15 -11.06
CA ALA A 3 -7.28 41.30 -12.09
C ALA A 3 -6.12 40.28 -11.98
N LEU A 4 -5.66 39.83 -13.16
CA LEU A 4 -4.41 39.13 -13.39
C LEU A 4 -3.24 40.11 -13.27
N TYR A 5 -2.21 39.77 -12.49
CA TYR A 5 -0.92 40.45 -12.50
C TYR A 5 0.16 39.49 -13.03
N PHE A 6 0.76 39.86 -14.15
CA PHE A 6 1.94 39.22 -14.75
C PHE A 6 3.21 39.77 -14.07
N ILE A 7 4.16 38.89 -13.74
CA ILE A 7 5.51 39.28 -13.33
C ILE A 7 6.51 38.85 -14.41
N HIS A 8 7.35 39.79 -14.83
CA HIS A 8 8.38 39.67 -15.85
C HIS A 8 9.51 38.72 -15.47
N HIS A 9 9.94 37.90 -16.44
CA HIS A 9 11.19 37.16 -16.42
C HIS A 9 12.39 38.11 -16.57
N HIS A 10 13.33 38.08 -15.63
CA HIS A 10 14.70 38.57 -15.84
C HIS A 10 15.64 37.38 -16.09
N THR A 11 16.12 37.28 -17.32
CA THR A 11 17.17 36.34 -17.75
C THR A 11 18.52 36.84 -17.26
N ILE A 12 19.20 36.10 -16.38
CA ILE A 12 20.60 36.34 -16.01
C ILE A 12 21.48 35.37 -16.80
N LEU A 13 22.29 35.93 -17.71
CA LEU A 13 23.37 35.25 -18.43
C LEU A 13 24.57 35.04 -17.50
N LEU A 14 24.90 33.80 -17.17
CA LEU A 14 26.16 33.45 -16.52
C LEU A 14 27.21 33.08 -17.58
N LYS A 15 28.29 33.88 -17.67
CA LYS A 15 29.49 33.57 -18.46
C LYS A 15 30.40 32.61 -17.67
N PRO A 16 31.03 31.61 -18.31
CA PRO A 16 31.99 30.72 -17.64
C PRO A 16 33.36 31.40 -17.50
N SER A 17 33.97 31.26 -16.33
CA SER A 17 35.35 31.67 -16.02
C SER A 17 36.21 30.42 -15.77
N LEU A 18 37.19 30.19 -16.64
CA LEU A 18 38.24 29.18 -16.50
C LEU A 18 39.25 29.59 -15.43
N ALA A 19 39.46 28.75 -14.41
CA ALA A 19 40.64 28.81 -13.55
C ALA A 19 41.05 27.39 -13.09
N THR A 20 42.28 26.99 -13.42
CA THR A 20 42.95 25.73 -13.04
C THR A 20 43.78 25.90 -11.76
N PRO A 21 44.22 24.80 -11.10
CA PRO A 21 44.24 24.71 -9.64
C PRO A 21 45.61 25.03 -9.00
N LYS A 22 45.59 25.48 -7.74
CA LYS A 22 46.78 25.49 -6.88
C LYS A 22 46.61 24.50 -5.72
N SER A 23 47.50 23.51 -5.69
CA SER A 23 47.63 22.51 -4.63
C SER A 23 48.17 23.14 -3.34
N LYS A 24 47.52 22.83 -2.21
CA LYS A 24 48.13 22.91 -0.88
C LYS A 24 47.69 21.69 -0.08
N LEU A 25 48.64 20.78 0.10
CA LEU A 25 48.54 19.62 0.99
C LEU A 25 48.32 20.10 2.43
N LYS A 26 47.28 19.59 3.09
CA LYS A 26 47.07 19.68 4.55
C LYS A 26 47.28 18.28 5.16
N PRO A 27 47.81 18.20 6.39
CA PRO A 27 48.22 16.94 7.00
C PRO A 27 47.00 16.06 7.35
N ILE A 28 47.14 14.77 7.10
CA ILE A 28 46.16 13.73 7.40
C ILE A 28 46.09 13.56 8.92
N CYS A 29 44.96 13.96 9.51
CA CYS A 29 44.62 13.63 10.89
C CYS A 29 43.79 12.34 10.86
N THR A 30 44.36 11.24 11.34
CA THR A 30 43.69 9.95 11.48
C THR A 30 42.76 9.98 12.70
N SER A 31 41.49 10.32 12.50
CA SER A 31 40.43 10.05 13.47
C SER A 31 39.92 8.62 13.29
N PRO A 32 39.72 7.83 14.36
CA PRO A 32 39.20 6.49 14.23
C PRO A 32 37.74 6.56 13.73
N ILE A 33 37.45 5.81 12.67
CA ILE A 33 36.09 5.57 12.19
C ILE A 33 35.37 4.83 13.31
N ARG A 34 34.51 5.53 14.04
CA ARG A 34 33.58 4.91 14.99
C ARG A 34 32.45 4.33 14.14
N SER A 35 32.54 3.05 13.81
CA SER A 35 31.38 2.29 13.36
C SER A 35 30.33 2.37 14.47
N SER A 36 29.23 3.08 14.22
CA SER A 36 28.04 2.95 15.05
C SER A 36 27.41 1.61 14.73
N LEU A 37 27.96 0.54 15.31
CA LEU A 37 27.22 -0.68 15.52
C LEU A 37 26.07 -0.31 16.46
N THR A 38 24.88 -0.13 15.91
CA THR A 38 23.64 -0.17 16.68
C THR A 38 23.59 -1.54 17.33
N THR A 39 23.88 -1.57 18.62
CA THR A 39 23.60 -2.71 19.48
C THR A 39 22.11 -3.03 19.35
N PRO A 40 21.70 -4.28 19.05
CA PRO A 40 20.30 -4.63 19.15
C PRO A 40 19.92 -4.46 20.62
N GLN A 41 19.11 -3.45 20.90
CA GLN A 41 18.39 -3.45 22.16
C GLN A 41 17.43 -4.64 22.04
N PHE A 42 17.68 -5.70 22.80
CA PHE A 42 16.65 -6.69 23.11
C PHE A 42 15.59 -5.97 23.96
N GLY A 43 14.75 -5.19 23.28
CA GLY A 43 13.54 -4.64 23.85
C GLY A 43 12.62 -5.82 24.15
N PHE A 44 12.03 -5.82 25.34
CA PHE A 44 10.90 -6.70 25.59
C PHE A 44 9.84 -6.44 24.50
N SER A 45 9.37 -7.51 23.85
CA SER A 45 8.30 -7.47 22.87
C SER A 45 7.09 -6.70 23.41
N ASP A 46 6.44 -5.87 22.59
CA ASP A 46 5.25 -5.13 23.00
C ASP A 46 4.09 -6.13 23.26
N PRO A 47 3.56 -6.24 24.49
CA PRO A 47 2.56 -7.26 24.83
C PRO A 47 1.29 -7.16 23.99
N LEU A 48 0.89 -5.95 23.60
CA LEU A 48 -0.29 -5.77 22.76
C LEU A 48 -0.06 -6.33 21.36
N VAL A 49 1.13 -6.08 20.80
CA VAL A 49 1.51 -6.59 19.47
C VAL A 49 1.55 -8.12 19.48
N LEU A 50 2.14 -8.72 20.52
CA LEU A 50 2.18 -10.18 20.67
C LEU A 50 0.78 -10.80 20.82
N GLN A 51 -0.08 -10.23 21.67
CA GLN A 51 -1.43 -10.73 21.86
C GLN A 51 -2.25 -10.61 20.57
N LEU A 52 -2.11 -9.50 19.84
CA LEU A 52 -2.77 -9.33 18.55
C LEU A 52 -2.25 -10.34 17.53
N ALA A 53 -0.94 -10.57 17.48
CA ALA A 53 -0.33 -11.56 16.59
C ALA A 53 -0.88 -12.98 16.86
N GLU A 54 -0.91 -13.41 18.13
CA GLU A 54 -1.49 -14.70 18.55
C GLU A 54 -2.97 -14.81 18.14
N THR A 55 -3.76 -13.76 18.39
CA THR A 55 -5.19 -13.73 18.03
C THR A 55 -5.39 -13.83 16.52
N LEU A 56 -4.52 -13.19 15.71
CA LEU A 56 -4.58 -13.25 14.26
C LEU A 56 -4.20 -14.65 13.74
N GLU A 57 -3.14 -15.25 14.28
CA GLU A 57 -2.73 -16.63 13.94
C GLU A 57 -3.84 -17.63 14.22
N ASP A 58 -4.50 -17.54 15.39
CA ASP A 58 -5.60 -18.42 15.79
C ASP A 58 -6.87 -18.23 14.96
N SER A 59 -7.09 -17.03 14.42
CA SER A 59 -8.31 -16.71 13.65
C SER A 59 -8.31 -17.28 12.23
N LEU A 60 -7.14 -17.62 11.70
CA LEU A 60 -7.01 -18.14 10.35
C LEU A 60 -7.27 -19.65 10.35
N PRO A 61 -7.97 -20.18 9.33
CA PRO A 61 -8.16 -21.62 9.21
C PRO A 61 -6.81 -22.31 9.17
N SER A 62 -6.59 -23.30 10.04
CA SER A 62 -5.37 -24.09 10.05
C SER A 62 -5.17 -24.68 8.66
N LEU A 63 -4.11 -24.24 7.97
CA LEU A 63 -3.67 -24.82 6.71
C LEU A 63 -3.12 -26.22 7.03
N SER A 64 -4.02 -27.18 7.24
CA SER A 64 -3.68 -28.55 7.59
C SER A 64 -2.66 -29.12 6.63
N SER A 65 -1.44 -29.35 7.12
CA SER A 65 -0.52 -30.50 6.91
C SER A 65 -0.52 -31.27 5.56
N SER A 66 -0.92 -30.66 4.45
CA SER A 66 -0.56 -31.10 3.12
C SER A 66 0.80 -30.50 2.78
N SER A 67 1.74 -31.29 2.26
CA SER A 67 3.08 -30.81 1.88
C SER A 67 3.07 -29.66 0.87
N SER A 68 1.95 -29.40 0.19
CA SER A 68 1.76 -28.26 -0.72
C SER A 68 1.43 -26.93 -0.02
N SER A 69 0.89 -26.93 1.21
CA SER A 69 0.49 -25.69 1.92
C SER A 69 1.67 -24.96 2.57
N GLN A 70 2.72 -25.69 2.95
CA GLN A 70 3.96 -25.13 3.53
C GLN A 70 4.78 -24.28 2.55
N PHE A 71 4.56 -24.42 1.23
CA PHE A 71 5.29 -23.66 0.21
C PHE A 71 4.43 -22.59 -0.47
N SER A 72 3.24 -22.30 0.06
CA SER A 72 2.39 -21.23 -0.49
C SER A 72 3.05 -19.86 -0.26
N PRO A 73 2.94 -18.92 -1.21
CA PRO A 73 3.45 -17.55 -1.04
C PRO A 73 2.88 -16.86 0.22
N LEU A 74 1.63 -17.19 0.57
CA LEU A 74 0.97 -16.70 1.78
C LEU A 74 1.65 -17.19 3.07
N GLN A 75 2.00 -18.47 3.14
CA GLN A 75 2.67 -19.01 4.34
C GLN A 75 4.02 -18.32 4.57
N LYS A 76 4.79 -18.07 3.51
CA LYS A 76 6.07 -17.36 3.61
C LYS A 76 5.92 -15.97 4.23
N ILE A 77 4.90 -15.22 3.82
CA ILE A 77 4.65 -13.88 4.38
C ILE A 77 4.18 -13.98 5.83
N ARG A 78 3.34 -14.95 6.18
CA ARG A 78 2.91 -15.17 7.56
C ARG A 78 4.09 -15.48 8.47
N ASP A 79 4.96 -16.41 8.07
CA ASP A 79 6.15 -16.78 8.83
C ASP A 79 7.07 -15.57 9.04
N ALA A 80 7.36 -14.82 7.97
CA ALA A 80 8.19 -13.60 8.04
C ALA A 80 7.54 -12.50 8.90
N SER A 81 6.22 -12.35 8.82
CA SER A 81 5.47 -11.37 9.60
C SER A 81 5.44 -11.73 11.07
N SER A 82 5.20 -13.01 11.40
CA SER A 82 5.23 -13.52 12.77
C SER A 82 6.60 -13.26 13.41
N GLU A 83 7.70 -13.60 12.72
CA GLU A 83 9.06 -13.31 13.18
C GLU A 83 9.30 -11.81 13.41
N THR A 84 8.86 -10.97 12.47
CA THR A 84 9.03 -9.50 12.57
C THR A 84 8.26 -8.93 13.76
N LEU A 85 7.04 -9.41 14.01
CA LEU A 85 6.16 -8.92 15.08
C LEU A 85 6.71 -9.22 16.48
N LEU A 86 7.53 -10.27 16.64
CA LEU A 86 8.17 -10.58 17.94
C LEU A 86 9.04 -9.45 18.48
N SER A 87 9.56 -8.57 17.62
CA SER A 87 10.47 -7.49 18.02
C SER A 87 10.00 -6.09 17.62
N THR A 88 8.82 -5.97 17.00
CA THR A 88 8.29 -4.69 16.52
C THR A 88 7.37 -4.06 17.58
N PRO A 89 7.71 -2.90 18.16
CA PRO A 89 6.86 -2.23 19.14
C PRO A 89 5.69 -1.50 18.45
N TRP A 90 4.64 -1.20 19.23
CA TRP A 90 3.59 -0.29 18.75
C TRP A 90 4.17 1.12 18.53
N PRO A 91 3.92 1.76 17.36
CA PRO A 91 4.50 3.06 17.05
C PRO A 91 4.05 4.16 18.02
N SER A 92 4.95 5.07 18.32
CA SER A 92 4.76 6.20 19.21
C SER A 92 5.07 7.52 18.51
N LEU A 93 4.60 8.64 19.08
CA LEU A 93 4.93 9.98 18.58
C LEU A 93 6.43 10.35 18.69
N LYS A 94 7.25 9.50 19.32
CA LYS A 94 8.71 9.65 19.35
C LYS A 94 9.37 9.03 18.13
N ASP A 95 8.70 8.07 17.48
CA ASP A 95 9.18 7.43 16.28
C ASP A 95 8.98 8.40 15.12
N GLU A 96 10.07 8.69 14.40
CA GLU A 96 10.09 9.73 13.39
C GLU A 96 8.99 9.55 12.32
N PRO A 97 8.72 8.34 11.80
CA PRO A 97 7.63 8.13 10.84
C PRO A 97 6.22 8.38 11.39
N PHE A 98 6.05 8.41 12.71
CA PHE A 98 4.76 8.55 13.40
C PHE A 98 4.65 9.81 14.26
N ARG A 99 5.63 10.73 14.17
CA ARG A 99 5.69 11.93 15.00
C ARG A 99 4.42 12.79 14.96
N PHE A 100 3.69 12.76 13.85
CA PHE A 100 2.47 13.54 13.64
C PHE A 100 1.20 12.68 13.57
N THR A 101 1.32 11.39 13.87
CA THR A 101 0.28 10.40 13.61
C THR A 101 0.06 9.58 14.87
N ASP A 102 -0.87 10.06 15.69
CA ASP A 102 -1.24 9.40 16.93
C ASP A 102 -2.10 8.15 16.67
N THR A 103 -1.52 6.98 16.91
CA THR A 103 -2.18 5.68 16.77
C THR A 103 -2.78 5.18 18.08
N SER A 104 -2.74 5.98 19.17
CA SER A 104 -3.27 5.60 20.49
C SER A 104 -4.77 5.30 20.46
N PHE A 105 -5.52 5.94 19.56
CA PHE A 105 -6.93 5.62 19.32
C PHE A 105 -7.14 4.14 18.96
N ILE A 106 -6.28 3.57 18.12
CA ILE A 106 -6.32 2.14 17.78
C ILE A 106 -5.79 1.33 18.98
N LYS A 107 -4.64 1.73 19.53
CA LYS A 107 -3.95 1.01 20.62
C LYS A 107 -4.84 0.76 21.85
N ASN A 108 -5.74 1.70 22.14
CA ASN A 108 -6.59 1.66 23.33
C ASN A 108 -7.92 0.92 23.12
N CYS A 109 -8.17 0.36 21.93
CA CYS A 109 -9.34 -0.45 21.65
C CYS A 109 -9.13 -1.94 21.93
N ASP A 110 -10.23 -2.66 22.11
CA ASP A 110 -10.27 -4.12 22.07
C ASP A 110 -10.29 -4.58 20.61
N ILE A 111 -9.10 -4.87 20.07
CA ILE A 111 -8.88 -5.21 18.66
C ILE A 111 -9.06 -6.72 18.48
N TYR A 112 -9.88 -7.12 17.51
CA TYR A 112 -10.06 -8.53 17.18
C TYR A 112 -10.29 -8.71 15.66
N PRO A 113 -9.86 -9.83 15.06
CA PRO A 113 -10.06 -10.09 13.64
C PRO A 113 -11.54 -10.22 13.30
N THR A 114 -11.92 -9.67 12.15
CA THR A 114 -13.27 -9.84 11.60
C THR A 114 -13.56 -11.30 11.27
N SER A 115 -14.82 -11.70 11.40
CA SER A 115 -15.25 -13.04 11.01
C SER A 115 -15.46 -13.15 9.51
N LYS A 116 -15.36 -14.37 8.96
CA LYS A 116 -15.73 -14.61 7.56
C LYS A 116 -17.19 -14.18 7.35
N PRO A 117 -17.48 -13.26 6.41
CA PRO A 117 -18.81 -12.71 6.26
C PRO A 117 -19.79 -13.82 5.86
N LEU A 118 -20.97 -13.79 6.47
CA LEU A 118 -22.09 -14.60 6.03
C LEU A 118 -22.51 -14.10 4.64
N GLN A 119 -22.60 -15.02 3.67
CA GLN A 119 -23.07 -14.71 2.32
C GLN A 119 -24.60 -14.49 2.27
N SER A 120 -25.20 -13.95 3.34
CA SER A 120 -26.64 -13.67 3.42
C SER A 120 -26.98 -12.35 2.75
N VAL A 121 -28.09 -12.33 2.00
CA VAL A 121 -28.57 -11.22 1.18
C VAL A 121 -28.70 -9.89 1.93
N GLU A 122 -28.97 -9.91 3.23
CA GLU A 122 -29.14 -8.71 4.07
C GLU A 122 -27.83 -7.93 4.29
N THR A 123 -26.71 -8.63 4.52
CA THR A 123 -25.37 -8.03 4.60
C THR A 123 -24.93 -7.41 3.27
N LEU A 124 -25.47 -7.94 2.16
CA LEU A 124 -25.14 -7.55 0.79
C LEU A 124 -25.89 -6.30 0.30
N GLN A 125 -27.04 -5.98 0.90
CA GLN A 125 -27.85 -4.81 0.51
C GLN A 125 -27.20 -3.46 0.86
N ALA A 126 -26.30 -3.45 1.85
CA ALA A 126 -25.57 -2.25 2.26
C ALA A 126 -24.32 -1.98 1.39
N VAL A 127 -23.88 -2.97 0.61
CA VAL A 127 -22.75 -2.83 -0.31
C VAL A 127 -23.24 -2.13 -1.59
N PRO A 128 -22.66 -0.99 -1.99
CA PRO A 128 -23.03 -0.36 -3.26
C PRO A 128 -22.74 -1.29 -4.44
N LEU A 129 -23.79 -1.80 -5.08
CA LEU A 129 -23.68 -2.52 -6.35
C LEU A 129 -23.63 -1.53 -7.51
N ASP A 130 -22.43 -1.15 -7.94
CA ASP A 130 -22.25 -0.65 -9.30
C ASP A 130 -21.90 -1.82 -10.23
N VAL A 131 -22.76 -2.05 -11.24
CA VAL A 131 -22.70 -3.23 -12.13
C VAL A 131 -21.91 -2.93 -13.41
N ALA A 132 -21.51 -1.69 -13.63
CA ALA A 132 -20.98 -1.26 -14.93
C ALA A 132 -19.53 -1.69 -15.21
N LEU A 133 -18.71 -1.92 -14.17
CA LEU A 133 -17.31 -2.29 -14.32
C LEU A 133 -17.04 -3.73 -13.86
N PRO A 134 -16.04 -4.42 -14.44
CA PRO A 134 -15.53 -5.65 -13.87
C PRO A 134 -15.03 -5.39 -12.44
N SER A 135 -15.54 -6.12 -11.45
CA SER A 135 -15.26 -5.84 -10.04
C SER A 135 -14.97 -7.08 -9.22
N LEU A 136 -13.99 -6.99 -8.32
CA LEU A 136 -13.73 -7.97 -7.27
C LEU A 136 -14.12 -7.34 -5.93
N THR A 137 -15.04 -7.99 -5.22
CA THR A 137 -15.58 -7.48 -3.95
C THR A 137 -14.91 -8.20 -2.77
N ILE A 138 -14.39 -7.41 -1.84
CA ILE A 138 -13.69 -7.85 -0.64
C ILE A 138 -14.46 -7.28 0.57
N VAL A 139 -15.03 -8.17 1.39
CA VAL A 139 -15.80 -7.80 2.58
C VAL A 139 -15.04 -8.27 3.82
N ASP A 140 -14.70 -7.34 4.70
CA ASP A 140 -13.98 -7.63 5.95
C ASP A 140 -12.71 -8.48 5.75
N GLY A 141 -11.97 -8.19 4.67
CA GLY A 141 -10.75 -8.92 4.31
C GLY A 141 -10.95 -10.15 3.43
N HIS A 142 -12.19 -10.65 3.29
CA HIS A 142 -12.49 -11.87 2.52
C HIS A 142 -13.01 -11.56 1.12
N ILE A 143 -12.54 -12.29 0.12
CA ILE A 143 -13.08 -12.22 -1.25
C ILE A 143 -14.48 -12.84 -1.27
N VAL A 144 -15.45 -12.13 -1.87
CA VAL A 144 -16.84 -12.57 -1.98
C VAL A 144 -17.23 -12.66 -3.47
N ASP A 145 -17.08 -13.85 -4.04
CA ASP A 145 -17.33 -14.11 -5.46
C ASP A 145 -18.80 -13.80 -5.87
N SER A 146 -19.77 -14.03 -4.99
CA SER A 146 -21.19 -13.74 -5.26
C SER A 146 -21.52 -12.26 -5.42
N LEU A 147 -20.64 -11.36 -4.98
CA LEU A 147 -20.73 -9.91 -5.14
C LEU A 147 -19.77 -9.37 -6.20
N SER A 148 -18.98 -10.25 -6.82
CA SER A 148 -17.98 -9.89 -7.80
C SER A 148 -18.57 -10.02 -9.21
N ASN A 149 -18.13 -9.16 -10.13
CA ASN A 149 -18.50 -9.20 -11.53
C ASN A 149 -17.23 -9.40 -12.36
N LEU A 150 -16.90 -10.64 -12.68
CA LEU A 150 -15.63 -11.01 -13.33
C LEU A 150 -15.82 -11.46 -14.79
N GLN A 151 -16.93 -11.09 -15.44
CA GLN A 151 -17.37 -11.70 -16.71
C GLN A 151 -16.75 -11.13 -18.00
N SER A 152 -15.71 -10.28 -17.93
CA SER A 152 -15.34 -9.43 -19.09
C SER A 152 -13.83 -9.32 -19.37
N PHE A 153 -13.02 -10.31 -19.01
CA PHE A 153 -11.57 -10.22 -19.19
C PHE A 153 -11.06 -10.85 -20.49
N PRO A 154 -10.03 -10.27 -21.12
CA PRO A 154 -9.32 -10.91 -22.23
C PRO A 154 -8.75 -12.28 -21.83
N ASP A 155 -8.50 -13.14 -22.83
CA ASP A 155 -7.92 -14.47 -22.61
C ASP A 155 -6.64 -14.40 -21.75
N ARG A 156 -6.59 -15.24 -20.72
CA ARG A 156 -5.47 -15.41 -19.77
C ARG A 156 -5.25 -14.26 -18.77
N VAL A 157 -6.05 -13.20 -18.80
CA VAL A 157 -6.13 -12.26 -17.68
C VAL A 157 -6.84 -12.96 -16.52
N TYR A 158 -6.28 -12.84 -15.32
CA TYR A 158 -6.85 -13.45 -14.12
C TYR A 158 -7.12 -12.40 -13.07
N VAL A 159 -8.32 -12.46 -12.48
CA VAL A 159 -8.74 -11.65 -11.35
C VAL A 159 -9.47 -12.56 -10.38
N GLY A 160 -8.96 -12.72 -9.16
CA GLY A 160 -9.61 -13.58 -8.16
C GLY A 160 -8.70 -14.00 -7.02
N SER A 161 -9.15 -15.00 -6.26
CA SER A 161 -8.44 -15.58 -5.12
C SER A 161 -7.21 -16.41 -5.53
N LEU A 162 -6.10 -16.27 -4.79
CA LEU A 162 -4.94 -17.15 -4.93
C LEU A 162 -5.32 -18.62 -4.68
N PHE A 163 -6.20 -18.90 -3.72
CA PHE A 163 -6.67 -20.27 -3.49
C PHE A 163 -7.43 -20.81 -4.70
N ASN A 164 -8.23 -19.99 -5.38
CA ASN A 164 -8.96 -20.43 -6.58
C ASN A 164 -7.99 -20.75 -7.73
N VAL A 165 -7.00 -19.89 -7.99
CA VAL A 165 -6.04 -20.13 -9.09
C VAL A 165 -5.17 -21.36 -8.84
N MET A 166 -4.74 -21.61 -7.59
CA MET A 166 -3.96 -22.81 -7.23
C MET A 166 -4.74 -24.12 -7.41
N ASN A 167 -6.07 -24.07 -7.45
CA ASN A 167 -6.94 -25.24 -7.64
C ASN A 167 -7.47 -25.38 -9.08
N SER A 168 -7.06 -24.51 -10.01
CA SER A 168 -7.64 -24.41 -11.37
C SER A 168 -6.89 -25.24 -12.45
N GLY A 169 -6.01 -26.16 -12.06
CA GLY A 169 -5.25 -27.01 -13.00
C GLY A 169 -4.09 -26.30 -13.70
N ASN A 170 -3.68 -26.79 -14.89
CA ASN A 170 -2.43 -26.40 -15.54
C ASN A 170 -2.26 -24.87 -15.79
N ASP A 171 -3.31 -24.16 -16.18
CA ASP A 171 -3.24 -22.70 -16.40
C ASP A 171 -3.07 -21.97 -15.06
N GLY A 172 -3.69 -22.49 -14.00
CA GLY A 172 -3.55 -22.01 -12.63
C GLY A 172 -2.14 -22.21 -12.06
N ASP A 173 -1.46 -23.29 -12.42
CA ASP A 173 -0.07 -23.56 -12.02
C ASP A 173 0.90 -22.50 -12.58
N SER A 174 0.67 -22.05 -13.81
CA SER A 174 1.51 -21.02 -14.43
C SER A 174 1.41 -19.68 -13.71
N ILE A 175 0.18 -19.24 -13.41
CA ILE A 175 -0.08 -17.99 -12.68
C ILE A 175 0.44 -18.10 -11.24
N SER A 176 0.17 -19.22 -10.55
CA SER A 176 0.64 -19.45 -9.18
C SER A 176 2.17 -19.41 -9.08
N LYS A 177 2.87 -19.94 -10.09
CA LYS A 177 4.33 -19.83 -10.19
C LYS A 177 4.78 -18.38 -10.35
N LYS A 178 4.11 -17.59 -11.19
CA LYS A 178 4.40 -16.15 -11.36
C LYS A 178 4.15 -15.35 -10.08
N VAL A 179 3.04 -15.60 -9.40
CA VAL A 179 2.78 -14.99 -8.08
C VAL A 179 3.90 -15.36 -7.11
N SER A 180 4.31 -16.63 -7.05
CA SER A 180 5.38 -17.08 -6.15
C SER A 180 6.76 -16.49 -6.47
N GLU A 181 7.00 -16.10 -7.73
CA GLU A 181 8.24 -15.48 -8.20
C GLU A 181 8.33 -14.02 -7.76
N PHE A 182 7.22 -13.27 -7.79
CA PHE A 182 7.23 -11.81 -7.60
C PHE A 182 6.58 -11.32 -6.29
N PHE A 183 5.76 -12.12 -5.64
CA PHE A 183 5.04 -11.72 -4.42
C PHE A 183 5.96 -11.73 -3.20
N GLY A 184 5.85 -10.71 -2.35
CA GLY A 184 6.64 -10.61 -1.12
C GLY A 184 8.12 -10.25 -1.30
N GLU A 185 8.56 -9.89 -2.51
CA GLU A 185 9.93 -9.42 -2.79
C GLU A 185 10.16 -7.95 -2.42
N PHE A 186 9.57 -7.47 -1.32
CA PHE A 186 9.65 -6.08 -0.89
C PHE A 186 10.38 -5.97 0.45
N ASP A 187 11.47 -5.19 0.49
CA ASP A 187 12.32 -5.01 1.69
C ASP A 187 11.80 -3.94 2.67
N TRP A 188 10.53 -3.56 2.55
CA TRP A 188 9.93 -2.44 3.28
C TRP A 188 8.68 -2.90 4.03
N GLY A 189 8.41 -2.24 5.16
CA GLY A 189 7.21 -2.47 5.95
C GLY A 189 7.35 -1.88 7.35
N ASP A 190 6.23 -1.47 7.94
CA ASP A 190 6.13 -1.14 9.35
C ASP A 190 5.33 -2.22 10.10
N LEU A 191 4.99 -1.95 11.36
CA LEU A 191 4.12 -2.83 12.15
C LEU A 191 2.84 -3.24 11.41
N PHE A 192 2.20 -2.30 10.72
CA PHE A 192 0.90 -2.52 10.07
C PHE A 192 1.02 -3.40 8.82
N TRP A 193 2.14 -3.31 8.10
CA TRP A 193 2.47 -4.26 7.04
C TRP A 193 2.54 -5.69 7.56
N SER A 194 3.24 -5.92 8.68
CA SER A 194 3.38 -7.24 9.28
C SER A 194 2.09 -7.75 9.91
N ILE A 195 1.28 -6.87 10.53
CA ILE A 195 -0.08 -7.22 10.99
C ILE A 195 -0.93 -7.72 9.83
N ASN A 196 -0.86 -7.06 8.67
CA ASN A 196 -1.56 -7.53 7.47
C ASN A 196 -1.02 -8.87 6.99
N GLY A 197 0.31 -9.01 6.87
CA GLY A 197 0.95 -10.23 6.40
C GLY A 197 0.68 -11.45 7.29
N LEU A 198 0.45 -11.23 8.59
CA LEU A 198 0.04 -12.28 9.50
C LEU A 198 -1.45 -12.59 9.40
N GLY A 199 -2.30 -11.55 9.40
CA GLY A 199 -3.74 -11.66 9.55
C GLY A 199 -4.56 -11.71 8.26
N ASN A 200 -3.95 -11.76 7.08
CA ASN A 200 -4.70 -11.78 5.82
C ASN A 200 -5.31 -13.17 5.56
N PRO A 201 -6.63 -13.25 5.27
CA PRO A 201 -7.28 -14.55 5.09
C PRO A 201 -6.98 -15.19 3.72
N ASP A 202 -6.75 -14.37 2.69
CA ASP A 202 -6.48 -14.77 1.32
C ASP A 202 -5.63 -13.68 0.61
N LEU A 203 -5.17 -13.96 -0.60
CA LEU A 203 -4.54 -13.02 -1.52
C LEU A 203 -5.42 -12.85 -2.75
N ALA A 204 -5.93 -11.65 -3.00
CA ALA A 204 -6.52 -11.32 -4.28
C ALA A 204 -5.41 -11.07 -5.31
N VAL A 205 -5.53 -11.67 -6.49
CA VAL A 205 -4.54 -11.59 -7.56
C VAL A 205 -5.17 -10.95 -8.78
N ILE A 206 -4.49 -9.95 -9.36
CA ILE A 206 -4.73 -9.44 -10.70
C ILE A 206 -3.48 -9.75 -11.53
N TYR A 207 -3.62 -10.63 -12.52
CA TYR A 207 -2.54 -10.98 -13.44
C TYR A 207 -2.90 -10.57 -14.87
N VAL A 208 -2.03 -9.77 -15.48
CA VAL A 208 -2.16 -9.30 -16.86
C VAL A 208 -0.96 -9.81 -17.67
N PRO A 209 -1.19 -10.74 -18.63
CA PRO A 209 -0.13 -11.31 -19.44
C PRO A 209 0.59 -10.29 -20.33
N ALA A 210 1.80 -10.65 -20.78
CA ALA A 210 2.59 -9.81 -21.66
C ALA A 210 1.80 -9.35 -22.92
N GLY A 211 1.85 -8.05 -23.21
CA GLY A 211 1.18 -7.42 -24.35
C GLY A 211 -0.35 -7.38 -24.26
N CYS A 212 -0.96 -7.84 -23.17
CA CYS A 212 -2.41 -7.82 -23.00
C CYS A 212 -2.90 -6.46 -22.51
N ARG A 213 -3.98 -5.95 -23.11
CA ARG A 213 -4.62 -4.70 -22.70
C ARG A 213 -6.03 -4.98 -22.17
N VAL A 214 -6.27 -4.62 -20.92
CA VAL A 214 -7.60 -4.62 -20.30
C VAL A 214 -8.21 -3.22 -20.50
N GLU A 215 -9.26 -3.14 -21.33
CA GLU A 215 -9.85 -1.85 -21.73
C GLU A 215 -10.62 -1.17 -20.59
N GLU A 216 -11.38 -1.94 -19.80
CA GLU A 216 -12.12 -1.45 -18.65
C GLU A 216 -11.29 -1.60 -17.37
N PRO A 217 -11.31 -0.62 -16.46
CA PRO A 217 -10.60 -0.76 -15.20
C PRO A 217 -11.25 -1.83 -14.32
N ILE A 218 -10.41 -2.57 -13.59
CA ILE A 218 -10.85 -3.53 -12.58
C ILE A 218 -11.16 -2.77 -11.29
N HIS A 219 -12.39 -2.89 -10.80
CA HIS A 219 -12.84 -2.24 -9.59
C HIS A 219 -12.68 -3.17 -8.37
N LEU A 220 -11.72 -2.88 -7.51
CA LEU A 220 -11.53 -3.51 -6.21
C LEU A 220 -12.40 -2.80 -5.16
N LYS A 221 -13.50 -3.45 -4.77
CA LYS A 221 -14.47 -2.90 -3.80
C LYS A 221 -14.17 -3.48 -2.43
N TYR A 222 -13.72 -2.63 -1.51
CA TYR A 222 -13.50 -3.01 -0.12
C TYR A 222 -14.64 -2.47 0.73
N TYR A 223 -15.35 -3.38 1.41
CA TYR A 223 -16.46 -3.03 2.29
C TYR A 223 -16.20 -3.55 3.72
N SER A 224 -16.23 -2.64 4.70
CA SER A 224 -16.22 -2.99 6.12
C SER A 224 -17.66 -3.18 6.61
N ALA A 225 -18.09 -4.44 6.75
CA ALA A 225 -19.44 -4.80 7.18
C ALA A 225 -19.50 -5.01 8.70
N GLU A 226 -18.53 -5.73 9.26
CA GLU A 226 -18.43 -5.91 10.70
C GLU A 226 -17.93 -4.63 11.37
N GLY A 227 -18.76 -4.07 12.26
CA GLY A 227 -18.50 -2.81 12.92
C GLY A 227 -19.10 -2.78 14.32
N SER A 228 -18.47 -2.04 15.22
CA SER A 228 -18.92 -1.88 16.60
C SER A 228 -19.43 -0.46 16.86
N ASP A 229 -20.21 -0.28 17.92
CA ASP A 229 -20.56 1.06 18.40
C ASP A 229 -19.38 1.68 19.16
N GLU A 230 -19.17 3.00 19.02
CA GLU A 230 -18.02 3.72 19.62
C GLU A 230 -17.89 3.47 21.14
N GLN A 231 -19.03 3.35 21.84
CA GLN A 231 -19.08 3.16 23.29
C GLN A 231 -18.61 1.77 23.74
N SER A 232 -18.58 0.79 22.83
CA SER A 232 -18.17 -0.58 23.16
C SER A 232 -16.67 -0.74 23.37
N GLY A 233 -15.86 0.21 22.85
CA GLY A 233 -14.40 0.13 22.86
C GLY A 233 -13.81 -0.93 21.93
N LYS A 234 -14.65 -1.71 21.23
CA LYS A 234 -14.24 -2.77 20.32
C LYS A 234 -13.84 -2.23 18.96
N LEU A 235 -12.88 -2.85 18.30
CA LEU A 235 -12.41 -2.44 16.98
C LEU A 235 -12.14 -3.68 16.09
N PRO A 236 -13.14 -4.15 15.33
CA PRO A 236 -12.94 -5.24 14.37
C PRO A 236 -11.85 -4.87 13.35
N LEU A 237 -10.92 -5.78 13.12
CA LEU A 237 -9.77 -5.61 12.21
C LEU A 237 -9.90 -6.50 10.98
N SER A 238 -9.83 -5.88 9.80
CA SER A 238 -9.72 -6.56 8.51
C SER A 238 -8.37 -6.29 7.84
N ASN A 239 -7.73 -7.35 7.32
CA ASN A 239 -6.42 -7.31 6.67
C ASN A 239 -6.49 -7.79 5.20
N PRO A 240 -7.17 -7.07 4.29
CA PRO A 240 -7.18 -7.47 2.88
C PRO A 240 -5.79 -7.28 2.25
N ARG A 241 -5.40 -8.18 1.35
CA ARG A 241 -4.14 -8.07 0.59
C ARG A 241 -4.39 -8.37 -0.88
N VAL A 242 -3.86 -7.50 -1.74
CA VAL A 242 -3.98 -7.62 -3.19
C VAL A 242 -2.59 -7.60 -3.82
N PHE A 243 -2.36 -8.49 -4.77
CA PHE A 243 -1.18 -8.52 -5.61
C PHE A 243 -1.55 -8.31 -7.08
N VAL A 244 -0.88 -7.36 -7.73
CA VAL A 244 -1.07 -7.02 -9.14
C VAL A 244 0.24 -7.26 -9.88
N LEU A 245 0.20 -8.10 -10.91
CA LEU A 245 1.31 -8.33 -11.81
C LEU A 245 0.89 -7.97 -13.24
N VAL A 246 1.51 -6.93 -13.77
CA VAL A 246 1.36 -6.52 -15.17
C VAL A 246 2.64 -6.87 -15.90
N GLU A 247 2.62 -7.91 -16.73
CA GLU A 247 3.80 -8.34 -17.46
C GLU A 247 4.17 -7.36 -18.59
N LYS A 248 5.32 -7.62 -19.24
CA LYS A 248 5.91 -6.79 -20.30
C LYS A 248 4.87 -6.30 -21.31
N GLY A 249 4.77 -4.98 -21.46
CA GLY A 249 3.85 -4.32 -22.41
C GLY A 249 2.36 -4.52 -22.11
N GLY A 250 1.99 -5.07 -20.96
CA GLY A 250 0.60 -5.18 -20.52
C GLY A 250 0.03 -3.83 -20.07
N GLU A 251 -1.28 -3.66 -20.17
CA GLU A 251 -1.96 -2.42 -19.76
C GLU A 251 -3.24 -2.74 -18.97
N VAL A 252 -3.39 -2.11 -17.80
CA VAL A 252 -4.60 -2.23 -16.97
C VAL A 252 -4.83 -1.00 -16.10
N GLY A 253 -6.10 -0.69 -15.87
CA GLY A 253 -6.54 0.24 -14.84
C GLY A 253 -7.10 -0.50 -13.63
N VAL A 254 -6.81 -0.03 -12.42
CA VAL A 254 -7.40 -0.51 -11.17
C VAL A 254 -8.00 0.67 -10.42
N VAL A 255 -9.22 0.48 -9.92
CA VAL A 255 -9.88 1.40 -8.99
C VAL A 255 -9.99 0.68 -7.65
N GLU A 256 -9.38 1.23 -6.60
CA GLU A 256 -9.62 0.81 -5.22
C GLU A 256 -10.68 1.74 -4.59
N GLU A 257 -11.77 1.18 -4.11
CA GLU A 257 -12.80 1.91 -3.36
C GLU A 257 -12.99 1.31 -1.97
N PHE A 258 -12.78 2.12 -0.94
CA PHE A 258 -12.94 1.74 0.47
C PHE A 258 -14.16 2.43 1.07
N CYS A 259 -15.13 1.63 1.49
CA CYS A 259 -16.34 2.07 2.19
C CYS A 259 -16.73 1.08 3.32
N GLY A 260 -17.77 1.42 4.06
CA GLY A 260 -18.29 0.59 5.16
C GLY A 260 -19.44 1.30 5.86
N ASP A 261 -19.97 0.70 6.93
CA ASP A 261 -21.04 1.34 7.70
C ASP A 261 -20.55 2.67 8.30
N GLY A 262 -21.14 3.79 7.88
CA GLY A 262 -20.74 5.13 8.29
C GLY A 262 -20.95 5.46 9.77
N SER A 263 -21.67 4.61 10.51
CA SER A 263 -21.98 4.79 11.93
C SER A 263 -21.11 3.96 12.88
N LYS A 264 -20.25 3.08 12.34
CA LYS A 264 -19.51 2.08 13.12
C LYS A 264 -18.02 2.38 13.22
N CYS A 265 -17.40 1.78 14.24
CA CYS A 265 -15.97 1.68 14.41
C CYS A 265 -15.46 0.36 13.82
N TYR A 266 -14.38 0.44 13.04
CA TYR A 266 -13.64 -0.70 12.50
C TYR A 266 -12.26 -0.23 12.06
N TRP A 267 -11.34 -1.19 11.90
CA TRP A 267 -10.01 -0.95 11.38
C TRP A 267 -9.80 -1.75 10.10
N THR A 268 -9.51 -1.05 9.01
CA THR A 268 -9.06 -1.66 7.75
C THR A 268 -7.57 -1.42 7.58
N ASN A 269 -6.82 -2.51 7.40
CA ASN A 269 -5.37 -2.48 7.23
C ASN A 269 -4.99 -3.11 5.88
N PRO A 270 -5.26 -2.43 4.74
CA PRO A 270 -5.08 -3.03 3.42
C PRO A 270 -3.63 -2.94 2.92
N VAL A 271 -3.21 -3.97 2.19
CA VAL A 271 -1.93 -3.98 1.46
C VAL A 271 -2.19 -4.19 -0.03
N LEU A 272 -1.61 -3.33 -0.87
CA LEU A 272 -1.54 -3.50 -2.32
C LEU A 272 -0.09 -3.62 -2.76
N GLU A 273 0.26 -4.73 -3.40
CA GLU A 273 1.56 -4.94 -4.05
C GLU A 273 1.39 -4.93 -5.57
N VAL A 274 2.24 -4.17 -6.26
CA VAL A 274 2.18 -4.00 -7.72
C VAL A 274 3.55 -4.21 -8.33
N VAL A 275 3.62 -5.07 -9.34
CA VAL A 275 4.79 -5.24 -10.20
C VAL A 275 4.41 -4.86 -11.62
N ILE A 276 5.10 -3.84 -12.14
CA ILE A 276 4.86 -3.28 -13.46
C ILE A 276 6.05 -3.64 -14.34
N GLY A 277 5.82 -4.56 -15.28
CA GLY A 277 6.82 -5.07 -16.20
C GLY A 277 7.31 -4.06 -17.22
N GLU A 278 8.34 -4.44 -17.98
CA GLU A 278 8.96 -3.56 -18.98
C GLU A 278 7.92 -3.03 -19.99
N GLY A 279 7.88 -1.72 -20.22
CA GLY A 279 6.95 -1.12 -21.18
C GLY A 279 5.47 -1.21 -20.78
N ALA A 280 5.13 -1.75 -19.61
CA ALA A 280 3.76 -1.91 -19.16
C ALA A 280 3.17 -0.59 -18.63
N ARG A 281 1.83 -0.54 -18.55
CA ARG A 281 1.11 0.63 -18.06
C ARG A 281 0.12 0.26 -16.97
N PHE A 282 0.24 0.92 -15.83
CA PHE A 282 -0.66 0.75 -14.70
C PHE A 282 -1.28 2.08 -14.30
N ARG A 283 -2.61 2.17 -14.39
CA ARG A 283 -3.39 3.31 -13.88
C ARG A 283 -4.08 2.89 -12.60
N HIS A 284 -3.87 3.66 -11.55
CA HIS A 284 -4.37 3.36 -10.22
C HIS A 284 -5.22 4.54 -9.73
N SER A 285 -6.50 4.30 -9.51
CA SER A 285 -7.39 5.26 -8.83
C SER A 285 -7.69 4.72 -7.45
N TYR A 286 -7.56 5.55 -6.43
CA TYR A 286 -7.86 5.20 -5.05
C TYR A 286 -8.90 6.17 -4.51
N VAL A 287 -9.97 5.63 -3.95
CA VAL A 287 -11.05 6.37 -3.31
C VAL A 287 -11.30 5.79 -1.92
N GLN A 288 -11.22 6.63 -0.90
CA GLN A 288 -11.49 6.23 0.47
C GLN A 288 -12.55 7.14 1.11
N ASN A 289 -13.65 6.51 1.51
CA ASN A 289 -14.82 7.14 2.10
C ASN A 289 -15.45 6.23 3.18
N GLN A 290 -14.65 5.86 4.18
CA GLN A 290 -15.11 5.08 5.32
C GLN A 290 -15.65 5.95 6.45
N SER A 291 -16.31 5.34 7.42
CA SER A 291 -16.84 5.98 8.64
C SER A 291 -15.85 6.98 9.26
N SER A 292 -16.34 8.11 9.74
CA SER A 292 -15.52 9.08 10.48
C SER A 292 -14.99 8.54 11.81
N LEU A 293 -15.41 7.33 12.21
CA LEU A 293 -14.94 6.60 13.40
C LEU A 293 -13.93 5.49 13.05
N ALA A 294 -13.73 5.18 11.78
CA ALA A 294 -12.85 4.09 11.35
C ALA A 294 -11.36 4.44 11.44
N ALA A 295 -10.52 3.41 11.55
CA ALA A 295 -9.10 3.48 11.30
C ALA A 295 -8.77 2.87 9.93
N HIS A 296 -7.86 3.51 9.20
CA HIS A 296 -7.35 3.02 7.91
C HIS A 296 -5.83 3.13 7.89
N THR A 297 -5.13 2.00 7.78
CA THR A 297 -3.65 1.95 7.71
C THR A 297 -3.24 1.19 6.46
N LYS A 298 -3.08 1.91 5.35
CA LYS A 298 -2.79 1.30 4.05
C LYS A 298 -1.32 1.28 3.74
N TRP A 299 -0.90 0.21 3.09
CA TRP A 299 0.34 0.13 2.34
C TRP A 299 0.06 -0.10 0.85
N THR A 300 0.79 0.64 0.02
CA THR A 300 0.91 0.37 -1.42
C THR A 300 2.39 0.29 -1.75
N SER A 301 2.82 -0.82 -2.35
CA SER A 301 4.20 -1.01 -2.77
C SER A 301 4.27 -1.31 -4.26
N VAL A 302 5.07 -0.55 -5.00
CA VAL A 302 5.15 -0.61 -6.47
C VAL A 302 6.58 -0.83 -6.92
N ARG A 303 6.82 -1.87 -7.72
CA ARG A 303 8.08 -2.11 -8.44
C ARG A 303 7.90 -1.80 -9.92
N GLN A 304 8.79 -0.97 -10.44
CA GLN A 304 8.72 -0.40 -11.78
C GLN A 304 9.91 -0.85 -12.63
N GLU A 305 9.69 -1.77 -13.57
CA GLU A 305 10.69 -2.21 -14.55
C GLU A 305 10.94 -1.15 -15.65
N SER A 306 11.82 -1.42 -16.60
CA SER A 306 12.22 -0.39 -17.59
C SER A 306 11.05 0.14 -18.45
N ALA A 307 11.07 1.43 -18.81
CA ALA A 307 10.16 2.04 -19.78
C ALA A 307 8.65 1.91 -19.45
N ASN A 308 8.27 1.70 -18.19
CA ASN A 308 6.87 1.57 -17.76
C ASN A 308 6.25 2.92 -17.34
N THR A 309 4.92 2.96 -17.25
CA THR A 309 4.18 4.12 -16.70
C THR A 309 3.33 3.71 -15.49
N TYR A 310 3.49 4.41 -14.36
CA TYR A 310 2.63 4.28 -13.17
C TYR A 310 1.96 5.60 -12.81
N HIS A 311 0.63 5.64 -12.87
CA HIS A 311 -0.14 6.82 -12.54
C HIS A 311 -1.09 6.52 -11.38
N LEU A 312 -0.99 7.29 -10.28
CA LEU A 312 -1.88 7.22 -9.13
C LEU A 312 -2.69 8.51 -8.99
N VAL A 313 -4.01 8.37 -8.86
CA VAL A 313 -4.91 9.42 -8.40
C VAL A 313 -5.59 8.96 -7.11
N GLU A 314 -5.39 9.70 -6.03
CA GLU A 314 -5.85 9.36 -4.69
C GLU A 314 -6.83 10.42 -4.16
N ILE A 315 -8.01 10.00 -3.69
CA ILE A 315 -8.96 10.85 -2.98
C ILE A 315 -9.33 10.19 -1.65
N SER A 316 -9.07 10.87 -0.52
CA SER A 316 -9.42 10.37 0.82
C SER A 316 -10.23 11.40 1.60
N THR A 317 -11.37 10.96 2.12
CA THR A 317 -12.35 11.80 2.85
C THR A 317 -12.84 11.15 4.15
N GLY A 318 -12.66 9.84 4.35
CA GLY A 318 -13.22 9.07 5.46
C GLY A 318 -12.21 8.56 6.49
N GLY A 319 -12.68 8.01 7.62
CA GLY A 319 -11.81 7.53 8.71
C GLY A 319 -11.46 8.61 9.73
N ARG A 320 -11.45 8.26 11.01
CA ARG A 320 -10.89 9.10 12.10
C ARG A 320 -9.39 9.24 11.95
N LEU A 321 -8.73 8.15 11.61
CA LEU A 321 -7.32 8.09 11.25
C LEU A 321 -7.24 7.40 9.88
N SER A 322 -6.62 8.05 8.91
CA SER A 322 -6.27 7.43 7.64
C SER A 322 -4.81 7.71 7.35
N ARG A 323 -4.02 6.64 7.26
CA ARG A 323 -2.62 6.68 6.88
C ARG A 323 -2.40 5.84 5.63
N HIS A 324 -1.75 6.40 4.62
CA HIS A 324 -1.32 5.69 3.43
C HIS A 324 0.21 5.78 3.32
N ASN A 325 0.88 4.63 3.43
CA ASN A 325 2.28 4.46 3.11
C ASN A 325 2.39 4.01 1.64
N LEU A 326 2.89 4.88 0.77
CA LEU A 326 3.10 4.62 -0.66
C LEU A 326 4.60 4.48 -0.95
N HIS A 327 5.02 3.27 -1.28
CA HIS A 327 6.39 2.97 -1.69
C HIS A 327 6.46 2.69 -3.18
N ILE A 328 7.41 3.31 -3.87
CA ILE A 328 7.69 3.07 -5.29
C ILE A 328 9.19 2.90 -5.48
N GLN A 329 9.59 1.79 -6.10
CA GLN A 329 10.98 1.50 -6.44
C GLN A 329 11.14 1.32 -7.96
N GLN A 330 12.03 2.12 -8.53
CA GLN A 330 12.45 2.01 -9.93
C GLN A 330 13.52 0.93 -10.07
N LEU A 331 13.25 -0.14 -10.81
CA LEU A 331 14.16 -1.27 -11.06
C LEU A 331 14.71 -1.31 -12.50
N GLY A 332 14.30 -0.37 -13.34
CA GLY A 332 14.84 -0.20 -14.69
C GLY A 332 14.84 1.26 -15.13
N PRO A 333 15.57 1.64 -16.18
CA PRO A 333 15.60 3.01 -16.65
C PRO A 333 14.28 3.43 -17.33
N ASP A 334 14.17 4.74 -17.61
CA ASP A 334 13.12 5.30 -18.48
C ASP A 334 11.69 5.14 -17.91
N THR A 335 11.53 5.08 -16.59
CA THR A 335 10.21 4.94 -15.93
C THR A 335 9.50 6.27 -15.78
N GLU A 336 8.17 6.26 -15.86
CA GLU A 336 7.32 7.42 -15.59
C GLU A 336 6.42 7.16 -14.37
N THR A 337 6.42 8.11 -13.43
CA THR A 337 5.63 8.04 -12.20
C THR A 337 4.88 9.35 -11.96
N GLU A 338 3.56 9.35 -12.08
CA GLU A 338 2.72 10.51 -11.75
C GLU A 338 1.82 10.20 -10.55
N LEU A 339 1.94 11.01 -9.50
CA LEU A 339 1.15 10.88 -8.26
C LEU A 339 0.33 12.14 -8.04
N SER A 340 -0.97 11.99 -7.86
CA SER A 340 -1.87 13.09 -7.51
C SER A 340 -2.74 12.69 -6.33
N SER A 341 -2.78 13.48 -5.26
CA SER A 341 -3.68 13.24 -4.14
C SER A 341 -4.50 14.47 -3.74
N LEU A 342 -5.73 14.21 -3.31
CA LEU A 342 -6.61 15.16 -2.63
C LEU A 342 -7.10 14.57 -1.31
N HIS A 343 -6.68 15.16 -0.20
CA HIS A 343 -7.12 14.77 1.14
C HIS A 343 -7.98 15.86 1.76
N LEU A 344 -9.14 15.46 2.28
CA LEU A 344 -10.05 16.35 3.01
C LEU A 344 -10.22 15.83 4.44
N SER A 345 -9.81 16.64 5.41
CA SER A 345 -10.00 16.38 6.84
C SER A 345 -11.18 17.20 7.36
N LEU A 346 -12.22 16.50 7.80
CA LEU A 346 -13.42 17.03 8.46
C LEU A 346 -13.37 16.69 9.96
N GLY A 347 -13.90 17.54 10.83
CA GLY A 347 -13.99 17.24 12.27
C GLY A 347 -12.63 16.94 12.93
N LYS A 348 -12.49 15.75 13.54
CA LYS A 348 -11.29 15.27 14.26
C LYS A 348 -10.45 14.28 13.46
N GLN A 349 -10.54 14.34 12.14
CA GLN A 349 -9.86 13.39 11.26
C GLN A 349 -8.37 13.72 11.13
N ASN A 350 -7.53 12.69 11.23
CA ASN A 350 -6.12 12.74 10.84
C ASN A 350 -5.96 12.05 9.47
N ARG A 351 -5.39 12.78 8.52
CA ARG A 351 -5.03 12.29 7.18
C ARG A 351 -3.53 12.32 7.05
N ASP A 352 -2.97 11.22 6.61
CA ASP A 352 -1.53 11.06 6.61
C ASP A 352 -1.08 10.30 5.36
N LEU A 353 -0.26 10.93 4.53
CA LEU A 353 0.32 10.34 3.33
C LEU A 353 1.84 10.38 3.43
N HIS A 354 2.44 9.20 3.49
CA HIS A 354 3.88 9.02 3.35
C HIS A 354 4.17 8.47 1.96
N SER A 355 4.81 9.26 1.10
CA SER A 355 5.31 8.80 -0.20
C SER A 355 6.82 8.59 -0.14
N ARG A 356 7.29 7.45 -0.64
CA ARG A 356 8.70 7.15 -0.83
C ARG A 356 8.94 6.67 -2.25
N LEU A 357 9.80 7.37 -2.97
CA LEU A 357 10.23 7.03 -4.33
C LEU A 357 11.74 6.81 -4.35
N VAL A 358 12.16 5.59 -4.68
CA VAL A 358 13.57 5.24 -4.85
C VAL A 358 13.89 5.09 -6.33
N LEU A 359 14.79 5.94 -6.84
CA LEU A 359 15.29 5.91 -8.20
C LEU A 359 16.65 5.21 -8.22
N ASP A 360 16.66 3.93 -8.66
CA ASP A 360 17.89 3.13 -8.78
C ASP A 360 18.52 3.19 -10.17
N HIS A 361 17.75 3.62 -11.19
CA HIS A 361 18.17 3.61 -12.60
C HIS A 361 18.02 4.98 -13.28
N PRO A 362 18.82 5.27 -14.33
CA PRO A 362 18.80 6.56 -14.98
C PRO A 362 17.51 6.83 -15.74
N ARG A 363 17.26 8.11 -16.03
CA ARG A 363 16.13 8.58 -16.87
C ARG A 363 14.74 8.26 -16.32
N GLY A 364 14.61 8.05 -15.01
CA GLY A 364 13.31 8.06 -14.35
C GLY A 364 12.71 9.48 -14.33
N TYR A 365 11.45 9.60 -14.69
CA TYR A 365 10.64 10.81 -14.55
C TYR A 365 9.63 10.61 -13.42
N SER A 366 9.51 11.61 -12.54
CA SER A 366 8.43 11.62 -11.56
C SER A 366 7.82 13.01 -11.36
N ARG A 367 6.52 13.03 -11.12
CA ARG A 367 5.76 14.24 -10.79
C ARG A 367 4.76 13.93 -9.69
N GLN A 368 4.78 14.74 -8.63
CA GLN A 368 3.92 14.56 -7.47
C GLN A 368 3.13 15.85 -7.18
N LEU A 369 1.80 15.72 -7.04
CA LEU A 369 0.90 16.81 -6.68
C LEU A 369 0.00 16.37 -5.52
N HIS A 370 0.28 16.91 -4.33
CA HIS A 370 -0.49 16.61 -3.13
C HIS A 370 -1.25 17.85 -2.67
N LYS A 371 -2.58 17.73 -2.53
CA LYS A 371 -3.44 18.80 -2.03
C LYS A 371 -4.17 18.33 -0.79
N CYS A 372 -4.06 19.11 0.28
CA CYS A 372 -4.75 18.82 1.54
C CYS A 372 -5.65 20.00 1.92
N ILE A 373 -6.88 19.70 2.32
CA ILE A 373 -7.86 20.66 2.83
C ILE A 373 -8.23 20.24 4.23
N VAL A 374 -7.95 21.09 5.21
CA VAL A 374 -8.37 20.89 6.61
C VAL A 374 -9.49 21.87 6.90
N ALA A 375 -10.73 21.37 7.02
CA ALA A 375 -11.92 22.21 7.11
C ALA A 375 -12.37 22.49 8.56
N HIS A 376 -11.76 21.83 9.55
CA HIS A 376 -12.11 21.94 10.96
C HIS A 376 -10.86 22.13 11.82
N SER A 377 -10.97 22.86 12.94
CA SER A 377 -9.82 23.21 13.80
C SER A 377 -9.18 22.02 14.50
N GLU A 378 -9.92 20.92 14.67
CA GLU A 378 -9.42 19.67 15.26
C GLU A 378 -8.94 18.66 14.21
N GLY A 379 -9.02 19.00 12.91
CA GLY A 379 -8.56 18.15 11.84
C GLY A 379 -7.06 18.29 11.60
N GLN A 380 -6.43 17.25 11.07
CA GLN A 380 -5.01 17.24 10.73
C GLN A 380 -4.80 16.64 9.34
N ALA A 381 -3.80 17.18 8.63
CA ALA A 381 -3.26 16.59 7.42
C ALA A 381 -1.73 16.57 7.51
N VAL A 382 -1.14 15.42 7.21
CA VAL A 382 0.29 15.15 7.21
C VAL A 382 0.65 14.67 5.81
N PHE A 383 1.71 15.24 5.27
CA PHE A 383 2.34 14.78 4.05
C PHE A 383 3.84 14.68 4.28
N ASP A 384 4.39 13.48 4.11
CA ASP A 384 5.82 13.21 4.10
C ASP A 384 6.20 12.64 2.72
N GLY A 385 7.05 13.36 2.00
CA GLY A 385 7.50 12.95 0.67
C GLY A 385 9.00 12.77 0.63
N ASN A 386 9.45 11.53 0.40
CA ASN A 386 10.86 11.17 0.28
C ASN A 386 11.19 10.71 -1.14
N VAL A 387 12.14 11.40 -1.79
CA VAL A 387 12.69 10.96 -3.07
C VAL A 387 14.18 10.66 -2.89
N GLN A 388 14.53 9.39 -2.97
CA GLN A 388 15.91 8.93 -2.94
C GLN A 388 16.41 8.70 -4.36
N VAL A 389 17.42 9.45 -4.78
CA VAL A 389 18.12 9.22 -6.06
C VAL A 389 19.45 8.57 -5.79
N ASN A 390 19.57 7.29 -6.15
CA ASN A 390 20.82 6.57 -5.96
C ASN A 390 21.87 7.00 -7.00
N ARG A 391 23.15 6.88 -6.65
CA ARG A 391 24.26 7.41 -7.46
C ARG A 391 24.28 6.84 -8.88
N GLN A 392 23.80 5.61 -9.07
CA GLN A 392 23.72 4.95 -10.38
C GLN A 392 22.58 5.51 -11.25
N ALA A 393 21.55 6.08 -10.63
CA ALA A 393 20.43 6.74 -11.30
C ALA A 393 20.74 8.20 -11.68
N ALA A 394 21.64 8.85 -10.93
CA ALA A 394 22.11 10.17 -11.25
C ALA A 394 22.80 10.14 -12.63
N SER A 395 22.13 10.71 -13.64
CA SER A 395 22.71 10.84 -14.97
C SER A 395 24.02 11.61 -14.85
N ILE A 396 25.14 10.98 -15.19
CA ILE A 396 26.36 11.73 -15.51
C ILE A 396 26.03 12.42 -16.84
N LEU A 397 25.57 13.67 -16.73
CA LEU A 397 25.45 14.61 -17.85
C LEU A 397 26.82 14.85 -18.49
#